data_AF-N6VE00-F1
#
_entry.id   AF-N6VE00-F1
#
_cell.length_a   1.000
_cell.length_b   1.000
_cell.length_c   1.000
_cell.angle_alpha   90.00
_cell.angle_beta   90.00
_cell.angle_gamma   90.00
#
_symmetry.space_group_name_H-M   'P 1'
#
loop_
_entity.id
_entity.type
_entity.pdbx_description
1 polymer ?
#
loop_
_entity_poly.entity_id
_entity_poly.type
_entity_poly.pdbx_seq_one_letter_code
_entity_poly.pdbx_strand_id
1 'polypeptide(L)'
;MTAATSEWIGLMETTTFGASAAVAAVPTSKPESRREAARGRRAFAAFMRYMPLNRRVMLLHQLRYAITCAIAWRNSAIGNSMLSSIDSKSRPLVSLHDVGVRRDGRWLVRGVDFSVSRGEIVTLIGPNGSGKSTSAKAAIGVLKPDEGRVDRISGLKVGYVPQRLAIDWTLPLSVQRLMTLTGPLSERELTAALEAVGIAHLARAEVQHLSGGEFQRALLARAIARKPDLLVLDEPVQGVDFSGEIALYDLIKSIRNSEGCGILLISHDLHVVMAATDTVVCLNGHVCCRGTPQTVSQSPEYVKLFGTRAAQSLAIYSHHHDHTHLPDGRVRHEDGSITDHCHAEDGHHHHEHGDHRHDHDDHDHHHGHDHAGEGRHV
;
A
#
# COMPACT_ATOMS: atom_id res chain seq x y z
N MET A 1 9.81 -40.35 54.63
CA MET A 1 10.87 -39.43 54.18
C MET A 1 10.36 -38.56 53.02
N THR A 2 9.27 -37.84 53.24
CA THR A 2 8.48 -37.18 52.17
C THR A 2 7.85 -35.85 52.60
N ALA A 3 8.38 -35.21 53.66
CA ALA A 3 7.89 -33.91 54.14
C ALA A 3 8.97 -32.82 54.27
N ALA A 4 10.25 -33.13 53.99
CA ALA A 4 11.36 -32.18 54.14
C ALA A 4 11.90 -31.62 52.81
N THR A 5 11.33 -32.02 51.67
CA THR A 5 11.74 -31.56 50.33
C THR A 5 10.85 -30.47 49.75
N SER A 6 9.65 -30.25 50.30
CA SER A 6 8.71 -29.20 49.86
C SER A 6 9.00 -27.82 50.45
N GLU A 7 9.49 -27.74 51.70
CA GLU A 7 9.86 -26.45 52.33
C GLU A 7 11.13 -25.83 51.73
N TRP A 8 12.07 -26.65 51.24
CA TRP A 8 13.33 -26.17 50.66
C TRP A 8 13.20 -25.68 49.21
N ILE A 9 12.26 -26.24 48.44
CA ILE A 9 11.95 -25.78 47.09
C ILE A 9 11.23 -24.42 47.14
N GLY A 10 10.31 -24.22 48.09
CA GLY A 10 9.64 -22.92 48.30
C GLY A 10 10.58 -21.80 48.77
N LEU A 11 11.62 -22.12 49.56
CA LEU A 11 12.65 -21.16 49.98
C LEU A 11 13.61 -20.77 48.85
N MET A 12 13.90 -21.68 47.91
CA MET A 12 14.67 -21.38 46.70
C MET A 12 13.85 -20.58 45.67
N GLU A 13 12.57 -20.87 45.49
CA GLU A 13 11.70 -20.08 44.60
C GLU A 13 11.51 -18.65 45.13
N THR A 14 11.34 -18.44 46.44
CA THR A 14 11.19 -17.09 47.03
C THR A 14 12.48 -16.27 47.04
N THR A 15 13.67 -16.89 47.16
CA THR A 15 14.95 -16.18 47.02
C THR A 15 15.28 -15.84 45.57
N THR A 16 14.90 -16.69 44.62
CA THR A 16 15.08 -16.43 43.18
C THR A 16 14.07 -15.38 42.67
N PHE A 17 12.82 -15.41 43.15
CA PHE A 17 11.83 -14.34 42.91
C PHE A 17 12.22 -13.02 43.59
N GLY A 18 12.75 -13.05 44.81
CA GLY A 18 13.21 -11.85 45.52
C GLY A 18 14.43 -11.18 44.85
N ALA A 19 15.33 -11.96 44.26
CA ALA A 19 16.45 -11.45 43.47
C ALA A 19 16.00 -10.89 42.11
N SER A 20 15.00 -11.55 41.47
CA SER A 20 14.40 -11.07 40.22
C SER A 20 13.65 -9.74 40.42
N ALA A 21 12.93 -9.58 41.53
CA ALA A 21 12.24 -8.33 41.88
C ALA A 21 13.19 -7.16 42.19
N ALA A 22 14.41 -7.42 42.66
CA ALA A 22 15.41 -6.38 42.89
C ALA A 22 16.10 -5.88 41.59
N VAL A 23 16.18 -6.73 40.56
CA VAL A 23 16.78 -6.41 39.25
C VAL A 23 15.75 -5.87 38.25
N ALA A 24 14.46 -6.13 38.49
CA ALA A 24 13.32 -5.64 37.69
C ALA A 24 12.68 -4.34 38.22
N ALA A 25 13.38 -3.55 39.03
CA ALA A 25 12.90 -2.23 39.43
C ALA A 25 13.10 -1.20 38.31
N VAL A 26 12.15 -1.17 37.37
CA VAL A 26 11.78 0.06 36.64
C VAL A 26 11.48 1.14 37.69
N PRO A 27 11.84 2.43 37.50
CA PRO A 27 11.34 3.50 38.37
C PRO A 27 9.85 3.68 38.09
N THR A 28 9.02 2.77 38.60
CA THR A 28 7.56 2.89 38.59
C THR A 28 7.16 3.83 39.72
N SER A 29 6.27 4.79 39.43
CA SER A 29 5.76 5.83 40.33
C SER A 29 4.83 5.33 41.45
N LYS A 30 4.68 4.01 41.65
CA LYS A 30 3.77 3.44 42.65
C LYS A 30 4.48 3.16 44.00
N PRO A 31 3.89 3.57 45.14
CA PRO A 31 4.53 3.45 46.47
C PRO A 31 4.62 2.02 47.02
N GLU A 32 3.82 1.07 46.51
CA GLU A 32 3.78 -0.33 46.99
C GLU A 32 5.02 -1.14 46.59
N SER A 33 5.54 -0.99 45.36
CA SER A 33 6.71 -1.75 44.87
C SER A 33 8.01 -1.37 45.59
N ARG A 34 8.12 -0.13 46.09
CA ARG A 34 9.28 0.34 46.87
C ARG A 34 9.36 -0.32 48.25
N ARG A 35 8.23 -0.63 48.89
CA ARG A 35 8.18 -1.29 50.20
C ARG A 35 8.58 -2.76 50.12
N GLU A 36 8.20 -3.44 49.04
CA GLU A 36 8.54 -4.84 48.79
C GLU A 36 10.04 -5.02 48.48
N ALA A 37 10.61 -4.15 47.64
CA ALA A 37 12.05 -4.14 47.35
C ALA A 37 12.91 -3.80 48.60
N ALA A 38 12.39 -3.00 49.53
CA ALA A 38 13.06 -2.74 50.81
C ALA A 38 13.02 -3.95 51.76
N ARG A 39 11.92 -4.73 51.75
CA ARG A 39 11.77 -5.97 52.53
C ARG A 39 12.73 -7.06 52.04
N GLY A 40 12.84 -7.24 50.71
CA GLY A 40 13.76 -8.20 50.10
C GLY A 40 15.24 -7.90 50.41
N ARG A 41 15.64 -6.62 50.37
CA ARG A 41 17.01 -6.19 50.73
C ARG A 41 17.37 -6.45 52.19
N ARG A 42 16.42 -6.30 53.12
CA ARG A 42 16.62 -6.60 54.55
C ARG A 42 16.73 -8.10 54.81
N ALA A 43 15.92 -8.92 54.15
CA ALA A 43 15.98 -10.39 54.26
C ALA A 43 17.30 -10.95 53.69
N PHE A 44 17.77 -10.44 52.55
CA PHE A 44 19.05 -10.84 51.96
C PHE A 44 20.25 -10.45 52.84
N ALA A 45 20.23 -9.25 53.44
CA ALA A 45 21.27 -8.80 54.38
C ALA A 45 21.31 -9.65 55.67
N ALA A 46 20.15 -10.08 56.18
CA ALA A 46 20.07 -10.98 57.34
C ALA A 46 20.59 -12.39 57.01
N PHE A 47 20.26 -12.92 55.83
CA PHE A 47 20.72 -14.24 55.36
C PHE A 47 22.24 -14.29 55.17
N MET A 48 22.83 -13.23 54.62
CA MET A 48 24.29 -13.14 54.47
C MET A 48 24.99 -13.21 55.83
N ARG A 49 24.40 -12.68 56.92
CA ARG A 49 25.02 -12.58 58.25
C ARG A 49 25.33 -13.94 58.91
N TYR A 50 24.60 -15.00 58.56
CA TYR A 50 24.73 -16.35 59.15
C TYR A 50 25.53 -17.36 58.30
N MET A 51 26.02 -16.97 57.11
CA MET A 51 26.85 -17.86 56.27
C MET A 51 28.36 -17.77 56.55
N PRO A 52 29.11 -18.90 56.56
CA PRO A 52 30.56 -18.91 56.65
C PRO A 52 31.23 -18.28 55.41
N LEU A 53 32.35 -17.58 55.60
CA LEU A 53 32.99 -16.70 54.59
C LEU A 53 33.18 -17.36 53.21
N ASN A 54 33.59 -18.63 53.17
CA ASN A 54 33.89 -19.34 51.91
C ASN A 54 32.64 -19.54 51.03
N ARG A 55 31.44 -19.66 51.62
CA ARG A 55 30.18 -19.75 50.85
C ARG A 55 29.65 -18.38 50.42
N ARG A 56 29.99 -17.29 51.13
CA ARG A 56 29.60 -15.92 50.74
C ARG A 56 30.25 -15.49 49.43
N VAL A 57 31.53 -15.81 49.25
CA VAL A 57 32.27 -15.47 48.01
C VAL A 57 31.68 -16.20 46.81
N MET A 58 31.33 -17.48 46.96
CA MET A 58 30.73 -18.28 45.90
C MET A 58 29.33 -17.79 45.52
N LEU A 59 28.50 -17.43 46.51
CA LEU A 59 27.15 -16.89 46.26
C LEU A 59 27.21 -15.51 45.57
N LEU A 60 28.14 -14.64 45.98
CA LEU A 60 28.35 -13.35 45.34
C LEU A 60 28.81 -13.49 43.88
N HIS A 61 29.66 -14.48 43.58
CA HIS A 61 30.10 -14.77 42.21
C HIS A 61 28.94 -15.28 41.34
N GLN A 62 28.10 -16.18 41.87
CA GLN A 62 26.92 -16.67 41.15
C GLN A 62 25.86 -15.59 40.93
N LEU A 63 25.61 -14.73 41.93
CA LEU A 63 24.72 -13.57 41.77
C LEU A 63 25.26 -12.59 40.74
N ARG A 64 26.58 -12.32 40.74
CA ARG A 64 27.20 -11.44 39.74
C ARG A 64 27.03 -12.03 38.34
N TYR A 65 27.26 -13.32 38.17
CA TYR A 65 27.06 -14.02 36.89
C TYR A 65 25.59 -13.99 36.44
N ALA A 66 24.64 -14.29 37.34
CA ALA A 66 23.21 -14.24 37.04
C ALA A 66 22.73 -12.83 36.65
N ILE A 67 23.21 -11.78 37.34
CA ILE A 67 22.90 -10.39 37.00
C ILE A 67 23.52 -10.00 35.66
N THR A 68 24.78 -10.37 35.39
CA THR A 68 25.43 -10.12 34.10
C THR A 68 24.70 -10.83 32.96
N CYS A 69 24.29 -12.10 33.15
CA CYS A 69 23.48 -12.85 32.19
C CYS A 69 22.09 -12.22 31.99
N ALA A 70 21.42 -11.76 33.06
CA ALA A 70 20.12 -11.11 32.96
C ALA A 70 20.20 -9.76 32.23
N ILE A 71 21.27 -8.98 32.46
CA ILE A 71 21.53 -7.73 31.73
C ILE A 71 21.86 -8.01 30.27
N ALA A 72 22.66 -9.03 29.97
CA ALA A 72 22.98 -9.44 28.60
C ALA A 72 21.75 -9.97 27.84
N TRP A 73 20.89 -10.76 28.50
CA TRP A 73 19.63 -11.23 27.94
C TRP A 73 18.63 -10.09 27.76
N ARG A 74 18.53 -9.16 28.71
CA ARG A 74 17.69 -7.96 28.58
C ARG A 74 18.16 -7.04 27.46
N ASN A 75 19.47 -6.83 27.31
CA ASN A 75 20.03 -6.07 26.19
C ASN A 75 19.83 -6.80 24.84
N SER A 76 19.88 -8.14 24.81
CA SER A 76 19.52 -8.92 23.62
C SER A 76 18.02 -8.90 23.32
N ALA A 77 17.15 -8.88 24.33
CA ALA A 77 15.70 -8.81 24.16
C ALA A 77 15.23 -7.42 23.71
N ILE A 78 15.86 -6.35 24.23
CA ILE A 78 15.63 -4.96 23.79
C ILE A 78 16.23 -4.75 22.38
N GLY A 79 17.39 -5.36 22.08
CA GLY A 79 17.94 -5.39 20.73
C GLY A 79 17.04 -6.12 19.74
N ASN A 80 16.48 -7.27 20.13
CA ASN A 80 15.56 -8.05 19.29
C ASN A 80 14.20 -7.39 19.09
N SER A 81 13.66 -6.63 20.04
CA SER A 81 12.38 -5.94 19.82
C SER A 81 12.51 -4.72 18.90
N MET A 82 13.70 -4.11 18.85
CA MET A 82 14.01 -2.99 17.97
C MET A 82 14.48 -3.46 16.58
N LEU A 83 15.13 -4.63 16.49
CA LEU A 83 15.46 -5.30 15.22
C LEU A 83 14.22 -5.99 14.60
N SER A 84 13.29 -6.51 15.40
CA SER A 84 12.06 -7.13 14.87
C SER A 84 11.07 -6.12 14.29
N SER A 85 11.07 -4.88 14.78
CA SER A 85 10.20 -3.81 14.27
C SER A 85 10.75 -3.15 13.01
N ILE A 86 12.06 -3.23 12.77
CA ILE A 86 12.70 -2.80 11.52
C ILE A 86 12.58 -3.88 10.42
N ASP A 87 12.57 -5.18 10.80
CA ASP A 87 12.50 -6.31 9.85
C ASP A 87 11.05 -6.71 9.43
N SER A 88 10.01 -6.18 10.08
CA SER A 88 8.62 -6.51 9.69
C SER A 88 8.10 -5.70 8.50
N LYS A 89 8.69 -4.54 8.20
CA LYS A 89 8.39 -3.75 6.98
C LYS A 89 9.20 -4.22 5.76
N SER A 90 10.36 -4.86 5.97
CA SER A 90 11.24 -5.34 4.90
C SER A 90 10.85 -6.71 4.36
N ARG A 91 10.17 -7.55 5.15
CA ARG A 91 9.78 -8.89 4.70
C ARG A 91 8.63 -8.81 3.70
N PRO A 92 8.82 -9.33 2.47
CA PRO A 92 7.76 -9.33 1.47
C PRO A 92 6.64 -10.28 1.89
N LEU A 93 5.39 -9.84 1.71
CA LEU A 93 4.18 -10.65 1.89
C LEU A 93 4.11 -11.74 0.82
N VAL A 94 4.48 -11.37 -0.40
CA VAL A 94 4.58 -12.25 -1.57
C VAL A 94 5.80 -11.86 -2.40
N SER A 95 6.53 -12.85 -2.91
CA SER A 95 7.64 -12.67 -3.85
C SER A 95 7.53 -13.68 -5.00
N LEU A 96 7.70 -13.19 -6.21
CA LEU A 96 7.73 -13.95 -7.45
C LEU A 96 9.17 -13.99 -7.93
N HIS A 97 9.64 -15.18 -8.25
CA HIS A 97 11.00 -15.44 -8.72
C HIS A 97 10.94 -16.22 -10.03
N ASP A 98 11.39 -15.59 -11.12
CA ASP A 98 11.43 -16.15 -12.49
C ASP A 98 10.11 -16.82 -12.91
N VAL A 99 8.98 -16.20 -12.55
CA VAL A 99 7.67 -16.83 -12.72
C VAL A 99 7.27 -16.87 -14.19
N GLY A 100 6.88 -18.05 -14.66
CA GLY A 100 6.32 -18.26 -15.99
C GLY A 100 4.97 -18.98 -15.96
N VAL A 101 4.06 -18.57 -16.83
CA VAL A 101 2.74 -19.19 -17.01
C VAL A 101 2.48 -19.42 -18.49
N ARG A 102 2.18 -20.67 -18.84
CA ARG A 102 1.93 -21.11 -20.21
C ARG A 102 0.53 -21.70 -20.35
N ARG A 103 -0.26 -21.22 -21.31
CA ARG A 103 -1.61 -21.77 -21.62
C ARG A 103 -1.74 -21.97 -23.12
N ASP A 104 -2.36 -23.07 -23.53
CA ASP A 104 -2.62 -23.43 -24.92
C ASP A 104 -1.38 -23.30 -25.83
N GLY A 105 -0.22 -23.72 -25.32
CA GLY A 105 1.06 -23.68 -26.03
C GLY A 105 1.73 -22.30 -26.11
N ARG A 106 1.15 -21.25 -25.52
CA ARG A 106 1.68 -19.88 -25.53
C ARG A 106 2.06 -19.40 -24.14
N TRP A 107 3.17 -18.68 -24.05
CA TRP A 107 3.55 -17.99 -22.82
C TRP A 107 2.65 -16.78 -22.62
N LEU A 108 1.93 -16.75 -21.50
CA LEU A 108 1.17 -15.57 -21.08
C LEU A 108 2.09 -14.58 -20.37
N VAL A 109 3.01 -15.12 -19.54
CA VAL A 109 4.11 -14.39 -18.91
C VAL A 109 5.30 -15.34 -18.72
N ARG A 110 6.53 -14.81 -18.71
CA ARG A 110 7.75 -15.56 -18.43
C ARG A 110 8.82 -14.65 -17.82
N GLY A 111 9.57 -15.15 -16.84
CA GLY A 111 10.61 -14.37 -16.17
C GLY A 111 10.07 -13.19 -15.39
N VAL A 112 9.00 -13.40 -14.63
CA VAL A 112 8.38 -12.34 -13.82
C VAL A 112 8.96 -12.35 -12.40
N ASP A 113 9.64 -11.25 -12.07
CA ASP A 113 10.26 -11.02 -10.76
C ASP A 113 9.74 -9.73 -10.11
N PHE A 114 8.98 -9.88 -9.02
CA PHE A 114 8.61 -8.76 -8.16
C PHE A 114 8.22 -9.25 -6.77
N SER A 115 8.18 -8.32 -5.82
CA SER A 115 7.79 -8.55 -4.43
C SER A 115 6.85 -7.46 -3.97
N VAL A 116 5.94 -7.80 -3.06
CA VAL A 116 5.04 -6.82 -2.42
C VAL A 116 5.23 -6.90 -0.91
N SER A 117 5.59 -5.79 -0.29
CA SER A 117 5.80 -5.69 1.15
C SER A 117 4.58 -5.10 1.86
N ARG A 118 4.54 -5.23 3.19
CA ARG A 118 3.45 -4.65 3.98
C ARG A 118 3.52 -3.12 3.94
N GLY A 119 2.39 -2.47 3.64
CA GLY A 119 2.30 -1.01 3.54
C GLY A 119 2.89 -0.41 2.26
N GLU A 120 3.30 -1.25 1.32
CA GLU A 120 3.78 -0.86 -0.01
C GLU A 120 2.63 -0.98 -1.02
N ILE A 121 2.51 -0.02 -1.94
CA ILE A 121 1.73 -0.16 -3.17
C ILE A 121 2.69 -0.46 -4.32
N VAL A 122 2.52 -1.64 -4.88
CA VAL A 122 3.20 -2.09 -6.10
C VAL A 122 2.18 -2.06 -7.23
N THR A 123 2.48 -1.34 -8.31
CA THR A 123 1.59 -1.27 -9.47
C THR A 123 2.17 -1.98 -10.68
N LEU A 124 1.42 -2.94 -11.22
CA LEU A 124 1.68 -3.59 -12.49
C LEU A 124 1.07 -2.78 -13.63
N ILE A 125 1.91 -2.26 -14.51
CA ILE A 125 1.50 -1.49 -15.69
C ILE A 125 1.87 -2.23 -16.97
N GLY A 126 1.14 -1.98 -18.05
CA GLY A 126 1.42 -2.58 -19.35
C GLY A 126 0.20 -2.61 -20.27
N PRO A 127 0.38 -2.85 -21.57
CA PRO A 127 -0.72 -2.93 -22.52
C PRO A 127 -1.68 -4.10 -22.22
N ASN A 128 -2.83 -4.10 -22.87
CA ASN A 128 -3.77 -5.22 -22.77
C ASN A 128 -3.12 -6.50 -23.29
N GLY A 129 -3.31 -7.61 -22.57
CA GLY A 129 -2.67 -8.89 -22.90
C GLY A 129 -1.22 -9.03 -22.44
N SER A 130 -0.63 -8.05 -21.76
CA SER A 130 0.74 -8.15 -21.26
C SER A 130 0.96 -9.13 -20.09
N GLY A 131 -0.13 -9.71 -19.57
CA GLY A 131 -0.09 -10.71 -18.52
C GLY A 131 -0.19 -10.19 -17.08
N LYS A 132 -0.57 -8.92 -16.86
CA LYS A 132 -0.74 -8.31 -15.52
C LYS A 132 -1.64 -9.13 -14.58
N SER A 133 -2.88 -9.41 -15.00
CA SER A 133 -3.82 -10.21 -14.21
C SER A 133 -3.35 -11.66 -14.03
N THR A 134 -2.59 -12.20 -15.00
CA THR A 134 -1.97 -13.54 -14.89
C THR A 134 -0.91 -13.56 -13.80
N SER A 135 -0.01 -12.58 -13.79
CA SER A 135 1.02 -12.40 -12.76
C SER A 135 0.41 -12.21 -11.37
N ALA A 136 -0.65 -11.41 -11.26
CA ALA A 136 -1.34 -11.20 -9.99
C ALA A 136 -2.05 -12.46 -9.50
N LYS A 137 -2.74 -13.20 -10.38
CA LYS A 137 -3.36 -14.50 -10.03
C LYS A 137 -2.31 -15.53 -9.62
N ALA A 138 -1.13 -15.51 -10.24
CA ALA A 138 0.00 -16.32 -9.80
C ALA A 138 0.50 -15.89 -8.42
N ALA A 139 0.63 -14.58 -8.18
CA ALA A 139 1.03 -14.04 -6.88
C ALA A 139 0.10 -14.48 -5.74
N ILE A 140 -1.22 -14.49 -5.94
CA ILE A 140 -2.18 -14.89 -4.89
C ILE A 140 -2.46 -16.39 -4.85
N GLY A 141 -1.85 -17.19 -5.73
CA GLY A 141 -1.98 -18.65 -5.73
C GLY A 141 -3.24 -19.18 -6.41
N VAL A 142 -4.03 -18.32 -7.07
CA VAL A 142 -5.16 -18.72 -7.92
C VAL A 142 -4.67 -19.45 -9.17
N LEU A 143 -3.49 -19.08 -9.68
CA LEU A 143 -2.87 -19.72 -10.82
C LEU A 143 -1.53 -20.32 -10.44
N LYS A 144 -1.35 -21.63 -10.65
CA LYS A 144 -0.05 -22.27 -10.45
C LYS A 144 0.90 -21.89 -11.60
N PRO A 145 2.11 -21.42 -11.31
CA PRO A 145 3.11 -21.16 -12.34
C PRO A 145 3.67 -22.47 -12.92
N ASP A 146 4.04 -22.41 -14.19
CA ASP A 146 4.68 -23.49 -14.94
C ASP A 146 6.21 -23.45 -14.80
N GLU A 147 6.78 -22.26 -14.59
CA GLU A 147 8.21 -22.00 -14.31
C GLU A 147 8.35 -21.05 -13.10
N GLY A 148 9.49 -21.11 -12.42
CA GLY A 148 9.80 -20.26 -11.27
C GLY A 148 9.11 -20.68 -9.98
N ARG A 149 9.12 -19.77 -8.99
CA ARG A 149 8.49 -19.99 -7.68
C ARG A 149 7.79 -18.73 -7.17
N VAL A 150 6.79 -18.94 -6.31
CA VAL A 150 6.12 -17.86 -5.58
C VAL A 150 6.17 -18.15 -4.08
N ASP A 151 6.91 -17.31 -3.36
CA ASP A 151 7.05 -17.36 -1.91
C ASP A 151 5.99 -16.46 -1.27
N ARG A 152 5.30 -16.94 -0.25
CA ARG A 152 4.26 -16.23 0.48
C ARG A 152 4.43 -16.44 1.97
N ILE A 153 4.05 -15.45 2.77
CA ILE A 153 3.98 -15.64 4.22
C ILE A 153 2.90 -16.67 4.57
N SER A 154 3.13 -17.42 5.65
CA SER A 154 2.15 -18.38 6.16
C SER A 154 0.88 -17.68 6.61
N GLY A 155 -0.29 -18.17 6.18
CA GLY A 155 -1.59 -17.61 6.56
C GLY A 155 -1.94 -16.28 5.89
N LEU A 156 -1.28 -15.92 4.77
CA LEU A 156 -1.54 -14.70 4.01
C LEU A 156 -3.05 -14.52 3.72
N LYS A 157 -3.63 -13.43 4.23
CA LYS A 157 -5.00 -13.05 3.90
C LYS A 157 -5.02 -12.16 2.67
N VAL A 158 -5.70 -12.60 1.63
CA VAL A 158 -5.79 -11.86 0.36
C VAL A 158 -7.20 -11.31 0.16
N GLY A 159 -7.29 -10.01 -0.07
CA GLY A 159 -8.48 -9.36 -0.65
C GLY A 159 -8.27 -9.21 -2.15
N TYR A 160 -9.20 -9.65 -2.98
CA TYR A 160 -9.10 -9.54 -4.44
C TYR A 160 -10.32 -8.82 -5.01
N VAL A 161 -10.08 -7.76 -5.76
CA VAL A 161 -11.09 -7.03 -6.54
C VAL A 161 -10.83 -7.32 -8.02
N PRO A 162 -11.71 -8.07 -8.71
CA PRO A 162 -11.53 -8.39 -10.12
C PRO A 162 -11.89 -7.21 -11.02
N GLN A 163 -11.28 -7.17 -12.21
CA GLN A 163 -11.58 -6.20 -13.27
C GLN A 163 -13.06 -6.20 -13.67
N ARG A 164 -13.67 -7.38 -13.82
CA ARG A 164 -15.10 -7.52 -14.06
C ARG A 164 -15.67 -8.62 -13.19
N LEU A 165 -16.79 -8.31 -12.56
CA LEU A 165 -17.65 -9.29 -11.91
C LEU A 165 -18.89 -9.47 -12.79
N ALA A 166 -19.03 -10.62 -13.42
CA ALA A 166 -20.25 -10.97 -14.13
C ALA A 166 -21.33 -11.26 -13.09
N ILE A 167 -22.21 -10.28 -12.85
CA ILE A 167 -23.41 -10.45 -12.05
C ILE A 167 -24.57 -10.62 -13.04
N ASP A 168 -25.36 -11.67 -12.85
CA ASP A 168 -26.64 -11.77 -13.52
C ASP A 168 -27.59 -10.74 -12.88
N TRP A 169 -27.87 -9.68 -13.64
CA TRP A 169 -28.69 -8.54 -13.22
C TRP A 169 -30.16 -8.90 -12.96
N THR A 170 -30.57 -10.12 -13.29
CA THR A 170 -31.92 -10.62 -12.96
C THR A 170 -32.05 -11.05 -11.49
N LEU A 171 -30.93 -11.22 -10.78
CA LEU A 171 -30.92 -11.63 -9.38
C LEU A 171 -30.98 -10.40 -8.46
N PRO A 172 -31.99 -10.28 -7.57
CA PRO A 172 -32.06 -9.20 -6.59
C PRO A 172 -30.94 -9.39 -5.56
N LEU A 173 -29.83 -8.69 -5.78
CA LEU A 173 -28.65 -8.73 -4.93
C LEU A 173 -28.45 -7.37 -4.26
N SER A 174 -28.61 -7.31 -2.93
CA SER A 174 -28.29 -6.10 -2.17
C SER A 174 -26.80 -6.00 -1.87
N VAL A 175 -26.32 -4.78 -1.55
CA VAL A 175 -24.93 -4.56 -1.13
C VAL A 175 -24.59 -5.38 0.11
N GLN A 176 -25.46 -5.42 1.12
CA GLN A 176 -25.27 -6.25 2.30
C GLN A 176 -25.12 -7.74 1.95
N ARG A 177 -25.89 -8.22 0.96
CA ARG A 177 -25.77 -9.60 0.50
C ARG A 177 -24.45 -9.82 -0.25
N LEU A 178 -24.07 -8.90 -1.13
CA LEU A 178 -22.78 -8.92 -1.85
C LEU A 178 -21.59 -9.05 -0.89
N MET A 179 -21.62 -8.32 0.23
CA MET A 179 -20.59 -8.33 1.27
C MET A 179 -20.45 -9.70 1.96
N THR A 180 -21.55 -10.44 2.11
CA THR A 180 -21.61 -11.70 2.87
C THR A 180 -21.52 -12.96 2.00
N LEU A 181 -21.42 -12.83 0.68
CA LEU A 181 -21.37 -13.97 -0.26
C LEU A 181 -20.20 -14.93 -0.01
N THR A 182 -19.03 -14.40 0.36
CA THR A 182 -17.80 -15.19 0.54
C THR A 182 -17.62 -15.71 1.97
N GLY A 183 -18.61 -15.49 2.85
CA GLY A 183 -18.58 -15.90 4.25
C GLY A 183 -19.20 -14.84 5.17
N PRO A 184 -19.53 -15.21 6.41
CA PRO A 184 -20.20 -14.32 7.35
C PRO A 184 -19.35 -13.09 7.70
N LEU A 185 -20.02 -11.97 7.94
CA LEU A 185 -19.48 -10.74 8.50
C LEU A 185 -20.44 -10.27 9.59
N SER A 186 -19.91 -9.81 10.73
CA SER A 186 -20.75 -9.16 11.73
C SER A 186 -21.29 -7.83 11.19
N GLU A 187 -22.44 -7.36 11.69
CA GLU A 187 -22.97 -6.06 11.28
C GLU A 187 -21.98 -4.93 11.53
N ARG A 188 -21.18 -5.01 12.60
CA ARG A 188 -20.14 -4.03 12.91
C ARG A 188 -19.04 -4.00 11.85
N GLU A 189 -18.56 -5.16 11.41
CA GLU A 189 -17.52 -5.25 10.36
C GLU A 189 -18.06 -4.78 9.01
N LEU A 190 -19.31 -5.14 8.69
CA LEU A 190 -19.97 -4.72 7.47
C LEU A 190 -20.14 -3.20 7.41
N THR A 191 -20.68 -2.60 8.48
CA THR A 191 -20.87 -1.15 8.55
C THR A 191 -19.53 -0.42 8.52
N ALA A 192 -18.54 -0.85 9.30
CA ALA A 192 -17.21 -0.24 9.30
C ALA A 192 -16.55 -0.27 7.92
N ALA A 193 -16.66 -1.39 7.19
CA ALA A 193 -16.11 -1.51 5.84
C ALA A 193 -16.82 -0.59 4.83
N LEU A 194 -18.16 -0.46 4.92
CA LEU A 194 -18.93 0.43 4.05
C LEU A 194 -18.71 1.91 4.39
N GLU A 195 -18.50 2.24 5.66
CA GLU A 195 -18.13 3.58 6.12
C GLU A 195 -16.74 3.96 5.60
N ALA A 196 -15.77 3.05 5.66
CA ALA A 196 -14.41 3.27 5.19
C ALA A 196 -14.35 3.68 3.70
N VAL A 197 -15.29 3.20 2.88
CA VAL A 197 -15.37 3.54 1.45
C VAL A 197 -16.42 4.62 1.11
N GLY A 198 -17.16 5.11 2.11
CA GLY A 198 -18.15 6.19 1.97
C GLY A 198 -19.55 5.79 1.47
N ILE A 199 -19.90 4.51 1.47
CA ILE A 199 -21.18 4.01 0.91
C ILE A 199 -22.08 3.28 1.93
N ALA A 200 -21.92 3.58 3.23
CA ALA A 200 -22.74 2.98 4.30
C ALA A 200 -24.27 3.14 4.08
N HIS A 201 -24.69 4.26 3.51
CA HIS A 201 -26.11 4.53 3.21
C HIS A 201 -26.69 3.60 2.13
N LEU A 202 -25.85 2.96 1.31
CA LEU A 202 -26.26 2.05 0.24
C LEU A 202 -26.30 0.58 0.70
N ALA A 203 -26.11 0.28 1.98
CA ALA A 203 -26.04 -1.10 2.48
C ALA A 203 -27.24 -1.97 2.07
N ARG A 204 -28.44 -1.39 2.00
CA ARG A 204 -29.69 -2.07 1.60
C ARG A 204 -30.07 -1.87 0.14
N ALA A 205 -29.34 -1.02 -0.59
CA ALA A 205 -29.59 -0.78 -2.01
C ALA A 205 -29.28 -2.04 -2.82
N GLU A 206 -29.98 -2.20 -3.93
CA GLU A 206 -29.70 -3.24 -4.90
C GLU A 206 -28.49 -2.85 -5.75
N VAL A 207 -27.61 -3.83 -5.99
CA VAL A 207 -26.35 -3.64 -6.72
C VAL A 207 -26.59 -3.12 -8.15
N GLN A 208 -27.73 -3.45 -8.75
CA GLN A 208 -28.13 -2.99 -10.09
C GLN A 208 -28.40 -1.48 -10.18
N HIS A 209 -28.70 -0.82 -9.07
CA HIS A 209 -29.00 0.61 -9.02
C HIS A 209 -27.77 1.45 -8.67
N LEU A 210 -26.61 0.82 -8.45
CA LEU A 210 -25.38 1.51 -8.15
C LEU A 210 -24.75 2.07 -9.43
N SER A 211 -24.19 3.27 -9.35
CA SER A 211 -23.24 3.77 -10.34
C SER A 211 -21.99 2.89 -10.41
N GLY A 212 -21.22 2.99 -11.51
CA GLY A 212 -19.95 2.27 -11.65
C GLY A 212 -18.99 2.53 -10.48
N GLY A 213 -18.87 3.79 -10.04
CA GLY A 213 -18.03 4.16 -8.90
C GLY A 213 -18.52 3.60 -7.55
N GLU A 214 -19.83 3.63 -7.29
CA GLU A 214 -20.41 3.04 -6.07
C GLU A 214 -20.25 1.52 -6.04
N PHE A 215 -20.44 0.87 -7.19
CA PHE A 215 -20.21 -0.57 -7.31
C PHE A 215 -18.75 -0.95 -7.03
N GLN A 216 -17.79 -0.19 -7.58
CA GLN A 216 -16.37 -0.40 -7.28
C GLN A 216 -16.05 -0.19 -5.80
N ARG A 217 -16.63 0.84 -5.16
CA ARG A 217 -16.51 1.05 -3.71
C ARG A 217 -17.08 -0.11 -2.91
N ALA A 218 -18.20 -0.70 -3.34
CA ALA A 218 -18.77 -1.89 -2.69
C ALA A 218 -17.86 -3.12 -2.82
N LEU A 219 -17.23 -3.33 -3.98
CA LEU A 219 -16.25 -4.41 -4.15
C LEU A 219 -15.00 -4.20 -3.28
N LEU A 220 -14.53 -2.95 -3.18
CA LEU A 220 -13.42 -2.57 -2.33
C LEU A 220 -13.75 -2.79 -0.85
N ALA A 221 -14.93 -2.34 -0.40
CA ALA A 221 -15.45 -2.57 0.95
C ALA A 221 -15.43 -4.06 1.30
N ARG A 222 -15.91 -4.90 0.37
CA ARG A 222 -15.93 -6.36 0.54
C ARG A 222 -14.53 -6.93 0.69
N ALA A 223 -13.56 -6.45 -0.08
CA ALA A 223 -12.18 -6.91 0.00
C ALA A 223 -11.50 -6.51 1.32
N ILE A 224 -11.76 -5.30 1.82
CA ILE A 224 -11.15 -4.80 3.06
C ILE A 224 -11.85 -5.30 4.33
N ALA A 225 -13.14 -5.66 4.27
CA ALA A 225 -13.91 -6.11 5.43
C ALA A 225 -13.28 -7.28 6.20
N ARG A 226 -12.46 -8.09 5.52
CA ARG A 226 -11.77 -9.25 6.13
C ARG A 226 -10.36 -8.93 6.65
N LYS A 227 -9.95 -7.66 6.67
CA LYS A 227 -8.62 -7.19 7.08
C LYS A 227 -7.50 -7.96 6.36
N PRO A 228 -7.38 -7.79 5.03
CA PRO A 228 -6.38 -8.51 4.24
C PRO A 228 -4.97 -8.03 4.58
N ASP A 229 -4.01 -8.94 4.50
CA ASP A 229 -2.58 -8.59 4.53
C ASP A 229 -2.12 -8.05 3.18
N LEU A 230 -2.65 -8.62 2.09
CA LEU A 230 -2.43 -8.22 0.71
C LEU A 230 -3.76 -7.91 0.03
N LEU A 231 -3.91 -6.70 -0.49
CA LEU A 231 -5.05 -6.28 -1.30
C LEU A 231 -4.63 -6.24 -2.77
N VAL A 232 -5.33 -6.97 -3.64
CA VAL A 232 -5.06 -7.01 -5.08
C VAL A 232 -6.22 -6.38 -5.82
N LEU A 233 -5.93 -5.35 -6.61
CA LEU A 233 -6.91 -4.54 -7.32
C LEU A 233 -6.65 -4.64 -8.83
N ASP A 234 -7.51 -5.34 -9.56
CA ASP A 234 -7.38 -5.51 -11.01
C ASP A 234 -8.21 -4.46 -11.75
N GLU A 235 -7.57 -3.38 -12.23
CA GLU A 235 -8.22 -2.24 -12.90
C GLU A 235 -9.44 -1.66 -12.16
N PRO A 236 -9.28 -1.21 -10.90
CA PRO A 236 -10.40 -0.83 -10.03
C PRO A 236 -11.18 0.40 -10.53
N VAL A 237 -10.60 1.21 -11.42
CA VAL A 237 -11.21 2.43 -11.97
C VAL A 237 -11.97 2.20 -13.28
N GLN A 238 -11.98 0.98 -13.82
CA GLN A 238 -12.63 0.72 -15.10
C GLN A 238 -14.14 1.04 -15.05
N GLY A 239 -14.59 1.91 -15.96
CA GLY A 239 -16.00 2.30 -16.07
C GLY A 239 -16.45 3.34 -15.03
N VAL A 240 -15.50 4.04 -14.40
CA VAL A 240 -15.74 5.19 -13.52
C VAL A 240 -15.43 6.48 -14.29
N ASP A 241 -16.07 7.58 -13.92
CA ASP A 241 -15.80 8.90 -14.45
C ASP A 241 -14.49 9.47 -13.89
N PHE A 242 -13.85 10.41 -14.59
CA PHE A 242 -12.53 10.95 -14.22
C PHE A 242 -12.44 11.45 -12.76
N SER A 243 -13.46 12.19 -12.30
CA SER A 243 -13.53 12.66 -10.91
C SER A 243 -13.64 11.51 -9.90
N GLY A 244 -14.41 10.48 -10.23
CA GLY A 244 -14.55 9.27 -9.43
C GLY A 244 -13.27 8.42 -9.40
N GLU A 245 -12.50 8.40 -10.48
CA GLU A 245 -11.20 7.70 -10.51
C GLU A 245 -10.24 8.28 -9.47
N ILE A 246 -10.05 9.61 -9.47
CA ILE A 246 -9.20 10.31 -8.51
C ILE A 246 -9.63 9.98 -7.08
N ALA A 247 -10.93 10.09 -6.80
CA ALA A 247 -11.49 9.80 -5.49
C ALA A 247 -11.30 8.33 -5.06
N LEU A 248 -11.28 7.38 -6.01
CA LEU A 248 -11.03 5.97 -5.74
C LEU A 248 -9.55 5.72 -5.44
N TYR A 249 -8.63 6.37 -6.14
CA TYR A 249 -7.20 6.26 -5.86
C TYR A 249 -6.83 6.86 -4.51
N ASP A 250 -7.41 8.01 -4.13
CA ASP A 250 -7.22 8.58 -2.80
C ASP A 250 -7.77 7.67 -1.70
N LEU A 251 -8.90 7.00 -1.97
CA LEU A 251 -9.44 5.97 -1.09
C LEU A 251 -8.49 4.76 -0.95
N ILE A 252 -7.88 4.29 -2.04
CA ILE A 252 -6.89 3.20 -1.99
C ILE A 252 -5.68 3.61 -1.14
N LYS A 253 -5.22 4.86 -1.27
CA LYS A 253 -4.14 5.41 -0.42
C LYS A 253 -4.54 5.44 1.05
N SER A 254 -5.75 5.89 1.38
CA SER A 254 -6.21 5.98 2.76
C SER A 254 -6.32 4.59 3.41
N ILE A 255 -6.85 3.60 2.67
CA ILE A 255 -6.95 2.20 3.12
C ILE A 255 -5.56 1.61 3.41
N ARG A 256 -4.58 1.84 2.52
CA ARG A 256 -3.17 1.41 2.74
C ARG A 256 -2.65 1.93 4.08
N ASN A 257 -2.89 3.22 4.35
CA ASN A 257 -2.37 3.91 5.52
C ASN A 257 -3.08 3.51 6.82
N SER A 258 -4.40 3.25 6.76
CA SER A 258 -5.19 2.86 7.94
C SER A 258 -5.06 1.38 8.29
N GLU A 259 -5.10 0.49 7.30
CA GLU A 259 -5.08 -0.96 7.49
C GLU A 259 -3.65 -1.53 7.52
N GLY A 260 -2.67 -0.78 6.97
CA GLY A 260 -1.29 -1.21 6.87
C GLY A 260 -1.12 -2.48 6.05
N CYS A 261 -1.97 -2.73 5.05
CA CYS A 261 -1.85 -3.85 4.13
C CYS A 261 -0.90 -3.53 2.95
N GLY A 262 -0.32 -4.54 2.33
CA GLY A 262 0.35 -4.36 1.03
C GLY A 262 -0.70 -4.32 -0.08
N ILE A 263 -0.50 -3.50 -1.12
CA ILE A 263 -1.43 -3.41 -2.25
C ILE A 263 -0.71 -3.76 -3.54
N LEU A 264 -1.27 -4.70 -4.29
CA LEU A 264 -0.91 -4.97 -5.68
C LEU A 264 -1.98 -4.37 -6.59
N LEU A 265 -1.68 -3.24 -7.18
CA LEU A 265 -2.56 -2.56 -8.12
C LEU A 265 -2.22 -2.99 -9.55
N ILE A 266 -3.22 -3.21 -10.38
CA ILE A 266 -3.05 -3.42 -11.82
C ILE A 266 -3.79 -2.29 -12.50
N SER A 267 -3.09 -1.59 -13.40
CA SER A 267 -3.68 -0.52 -14.19
C SER A 267 -3.03 -0.46 -15.57
N HIS A 268 -3.75 0.11 -16.51
CA HIS A 268 -3.21 0.53 -17.80
C HIS A 268 -3.17 2.06 -17.93
N ASP A 269 -3.79 2.81 -17.01
CA ASP A 269 -3.72 4.26 -16.98
C ASP A 269 -2.46 4.73 -16.24
N LEU A 270 -1.66 5.51 -16.95
CA LEU A 270 -0.32 5.92 -16.54
C LEU A 270 -0.37 7.14 -15.62
N HIS A 271 -1.36 8.03 -15.81
CA HIS A 271 -1.38 9.34 -15.17
C HIS A 271 -1.64 9.22 -13.67
N VAL A 272 -2.53 8.31 -13.27
CA VAL A 272 -2.91 8.21 -11.86
C VAL A 272 -2.01 7.25 -11.06
N VAL A 273 -1.39 6.29 -11.74
CA VAL A 273 -0.47 5.32 -11.12
C VAL A 273 0.77 6.01 -10.56
N MET A 274 1.29 7.02 -11.24
CA MET A 274 2.53 7.70 -10.84
C MET A 274 2.40 8.50 -9.55
N ALA A 275 1.19 8.97 -9.20
CA ALA A 275 0.95 9.75 -7.99
C ALA A 275 0.62 8.91 -6.75
N ALA A 276 0.36 7.61 -6.91
CA ALA A 276 -0.21 6.77 -5.86
C ALA A 276 0.61 5.55 -5.46
N THR A 277 1.65 5.24 -6.21
CA THR A 277 2.39 3.99 -6.14
C THR A 277 3.78 4.20 -5.57
N ASP A 278 4.26 3.27 -4.76
CA ASP A 278 5.65 3.28 -4.25
C ASP A 278 6.60 2.64 -5.27
N THR A 279 6.21 1.49 -5.83
CA THR A 279 6.98 0.74 -6.83
C THR A 279 6.13 0.45 -8.08
N VAL A 280 6.61 0.82 -9.25
CA VAL A 280 6.00 0.50 -10.55
C VAL A 280 6.75 -0.65 -11.22
N VAL A 281 6.01 -1.61 -11.78
CA VAL A 281 6.52 -2.75 -12.53
C VAL A 281 5.86 -2.79 -13.90
N CYS A 282 6.66 -2.62 -14.95
CA CYS A 282 6.21 -2.66 -16.33
C CYS A 282 6.22 -4.09 -16.85
N LEU A 283 5.08 -4.54 -17.40
CA LEU A 283 4.91 -5.87 -17.96
C LEU A 283 4.57 -5.80 -19.46
N ASN A 284 5.29 -6.61 -20.25
CA ASN A 284 4.98 -6.94 -21.64
C ASN A 284 5.30 -8.42 -21.93
N GLY A 285 4.62 -9.33 -21.22
CA GLY A 285 4.96 -10.76 -21.20
C GLY A 285 6.20 -11.13 -20.37
N HIS A 286 7.01 -10.13 -20.01
CA HIS A 286 8.15 -10.18 -19.09
C HIS A 286 8.24 -8.83 -18.36
N VAL A 287 9.09 -8.73 -17.34
CA VAL A 287 9.36 -7.45 -16.64
C VAL A 287 10.29 -6.59 -17.49
N CYS A 288 9.80 -5.46 -17.99
CA CYS A 288 10.58 -4.53 -18.82
C CYS A 288 11.30 -3.45 -18.00
N CYS A 289 10.62 -2.93 -16.97
CA CYS A 289 11.15 -1.92 -16.07
C CYS A 289 10.58 -2.11 -14.66
N ARG A 290 11.37 -1.73 -13.65
CA ARG A 290 10.96 -1.70 -12.24
C ARG A 290 11.63 -0.52 -11.54
N GLY A 291 10.89 0.20 -10.72
CA GLY A 291 11.44 1.29 -9.93
C GLY A 291 10.36 2.17 -9.33
N THR A 292 10.75 3.32 -8.78
CA THR A 292 9.78 4.35 -8.39
C THR A 292 9.14 4.97 -9.63
N PRO A 293 7.97 5.62 -9.51
CA PRO A 293 7.35 6.33 -10.63
C PRO A 293 8.31 7.28 -11.37
N GLN A 294 9.17 7.99 -10.64
CA GLN A 294 10.14 8.94 -11.20
C GLN A 294 11.24 8.25 -12.02
N THR A 295 11.72 7.09 -11.55
CA THR A 295 12.73 6.33 -12.31
C THR A 295 12.13 5.67 -13.55
N VAL A 296 10.90 5.15 -13.43
CA VAL A 296 10.23 4.47 -14.54
C VAL A 296 9.78 5.44 -15.63
N SER A 297 9.34 6.65 -15.29
CA SER A 297 8.93 7.66 -16.28
C SER A 297 10.07 8.08 -17.22
N GLN A 298 11.31 8.00 -16.75
CA GLN A 298 12.53 8.35 -17.51
C GLN A 298 13.13 7.16 -18.27
N SER A 299 12.61 5.94 -18.07
CA SER A 299 13.14 4.73 -18.71
C SER A 299 12.80 4.68 -20.21
N PRO A 300 13.78 4.41 -21.09
CA PRO A 300 13.53 4.22 -22.53
C PRO A 300 12.56 3.07 -22.84
N GLU A 301 12.55 2.02 -22.02
CA GLU A 301 11.65 0.87 -22.13
C GLU A 301 10.20 1.28 -21.92
N TYR A 302 9.95 2.16 -20.94
CA TYR A 302 8.63 2.74 -20.69
C TYR A 302 8.14 3.56 -21.89
N VAL A 303 8.98 4.45 -22.42
CA VAL A 303 8.64 5.27 -23.61
C VAL A 303 8.33 4.39 -24.82
N LYS A 304 9.05 3.27 -25.01
CA LYS A 304 8.77 2.30 -26.08
C LYS A 304 7.43 1.57 -25.91
N LEU A 305 7.04 1.26 -24.67
CA LEU A 305 5.80 0.53 -24.39
C LEU A 305 4.54 1.38 -24.54
N PHE A 306 4.62 2.66 -24.19
CA PHE A 306 3.44 3.55 -24.13
C PHE A 306 3.49 4.69 -25.16
N GLY A 307 4.59 4.85 -25.88
CA GLY A 307 4.80 5.86 -26.91
C GLY A 307 5.18 7.24 -26.34
N THR A 308 5.70 8.11 -27.22
CA THR A 308 6.15 9.47 -26.87
C THR A 308 5.02 10.38 -26.39
N ARG A 309 3.78 10.19 -26.85
CA ARG A 309 2.62 10.98 -26.37
C ARG A 309 2.29 10.72 -24.91
N ALA A 310 2.37 9.47 -24.46
CA ALA A 310 2.16 9.13 -23.06
C ALA A 310 3.28 9.68 -22.16
N ALA A 311 4.52 9.70 -22.65
CA ALA A 311 5.65 10.31 -21.95
C ALA A 311 5.52 11.85 -21.84
N GLN A 312 4.97 12.52 -22.86
CA GLN A 312 4.73 13.97 -22.85
C GLN A 312 3.60 14.38 -21.91
N SER A 313 2.50 13.62 -21.82
CA SER A 313 1.44 13.87 -20.83
C SER A 313 1.92 13.70 -19.38
N LEU A 314 2.99 12.93 -19.17
CA LEU A 314 3.62 12.74 -17.85
C LEU A 314 4.65 13.83 -17.52
N ALA A 315 5.28 14.42 -18.54
CA ALA A 315 6.12 15.62 -18.36
C ALA A 315 5.28 16.77 -17.76
N ILE A 316 4.02 16.89 -18.18
CA ILE A 316 3.04 17.85 -17.63
C ILE A 316 2.83 17.65 -16.11
N TYR A 317 2.83 16.40 -15.63
CA TYR A 317 2.65 16.07 -14.21
C TYR A 317 3.96 16.17 -13.39
N SER A 318 5.11 16.06 -14.05
CA SER A 318 6.43 16.21 -13.43
C SER A 318 6.90 17.67 -13.33
N HIS A 319 6.19 18.62 -13.95
CA HIS A 319 6.29 20.01 -13.51
C HIS A 319 5.79 20.00 -12.07
N HIS A 320 6.73 19.96 -11.13
CA HIS A 320 6.46 20.37 -9.77
C HIS A 320 5.57 21.61 -9.87
N HIS A 321 4.41 21.60 -9.22
CA HIS A 321 3.66 22.81 -8.99
C HIS A 321 4.49 23.68 -8.03
N ASP A 322 5.62 24.18 -8.54
CA ASP A 322 6.44 25.24 -7.98
C ASP A 322 5.78 26.60 -8.25
N HIS A 323 4.55 26.62 -8.79
CA HIS A 323 3.85 27.83 -9.09
C HIS A 323 2.37 27.81 -8.69
N THR A 324 1.87 28.99 -8.34
CA THR A 324 0.49 29.25 -7.95
C THR A 324 -0.19 30.11 -9.01
N HIS A 325 -1.35 29.68 -9.51
CA HIS A 325 -2.15 30.51 -10.43
C HIS A 325 -2.90 31.59 -9.65
N LEU A 326 -2.75 32.84 -10.10
CA LEU A 326 -3.51 33.97 -9.61
C LEU A 326 -4.90 34.01 -10.29
N PRO A 327 -5.91 34.62 -9.64
CA PRO A 327 -7.28 34.70 -10.19
C PRO A 327 -7.38 35.44 -11.54
N ASP A 328 -6.35 36.18 -11.92
CA ASP A 328 -6.23 36.90 -13.18
C ASP A 328 -5.55 36.08 -14.31
N GLY A 329 -5.23 34.81 -14.04
CA GLY A 329 -4.63 33.89 -15.02
C GLY A 329 -3.10 33.85 -15.01
N ARG A 330 -2.42 34.70 -14.23
CA ARG A 330 -0.95 34.74 -14.15
C ARG A 330 -0.40 33.66 -13.23
N VAL A 331 0.85 33.27 -13.46
CA VAL A 331 1.55 32.19 -12.76
C VAL A 331 2.58 32.79 -11.82
N ARG A 332 2.51 32.49 -10.51
CA ARG A 332 3.52 32.91 -9.51
C ARG A 332 4.42 31.74 -9.16
N HIS A 333 5.69 31.79 -9.51
CA HIS A 333 6.70 30.75 -9.21
C HIS A 333 7.20 30.82 -7.77
N GLU A 334 7.89 29.77 -7.31
CA GLU A 334 8.38 29.58 -5.94
C GLU A 334 9.44 30.63 -5.55
N ASP A 335 10.15 31.18 -6.54
CA ASP A 335 11.08 32.30 -6.39
C ASP A 335 10.39 33.68 -6.24
N GLY A 336 9.05 33.71 -6.33
CA GLY A 336 8.23 34.90 -6.24
C GLY A 336 8.03 35.65 -7.55
N SER A 337 8.61 35.18 -8.67
CA SER A 337 8.40 35.76 -9.99
C SER A 337 6.99 35.48 -10.51
N ILE A 338 6.46 36.38 -11.35
CA ILE A 338 5.12 36.25 -11.96
C ILE A 338 5.28 36.25 -13.48
N THR A 339 4.78 35.22 -14.16
CA THR A 339 4.78 35.09 -15.61
C THR A 339 3.37 34.88 -16.15
N ASP A 340 3.15 35.19 -17.43
CA ASP A 340 1.86 34.96 -18.09
C ASP A 340 1.65 33.49 -18.47
N HIS A 341 2.72 32.69 -18.51
CA HIS A 341 2.72 31.28 -18.90
C HIS A 341 3.61 30.43 -17.98
N CYS A 342 3.32 29.13 -17.87
CA CYS A 342 4.01 28.20 -16.95
C CYS A 342 5.45 27.85 -17.36
N HIS A 343 5.94 28.30 -18.53
CA HIS A 343 7.27 27.99 -19.02
C HIS A 343 8.10 29.25 -19.20
N ALA A 344 9.24 29.33 -18.50
CA ALA A 344 10.21 30.41 -18.64
C ALA A 344 11.06 30.31 -19.93
N GLU A 345 10.90 29.25 -20.74
CA GLU A 345 11.66 29.02 -21.97
C GLU A 345 10.85 29.06 -23.28
N ASP A 346 9.60 29.53 -23.28
CA ASP A 346 8.87 29.85 -24.52
C ASP A 346 9.13 31.30 -24.97
N GLY A 347 10.41 31.68 -25.01
CA GLY A 347 10.86 32.92 -25.62
C GLY A 347 11.35 32.64 -27.03
N HIS A 348 10.51 32.90 -28.04
CA HIS A 348 10.80 33.32 -29.44
C HIS A 348 9.48 33.17 -30.21
N HIS A 349 8.75 34.24 -30.54
CA HIS A 349 8.96 35.01 -31.76
C HIS A 349 8.51 36.48 -31.58
N HIS A 350 9.49 37.38 -31.49
CA HIS A 350 9.27 38.78 -31.88
C HIS A 350 9.40 38.88 -33.40
N HIS A 351 8.36 39.37 -34.07
CA HIS A 351 8.50 40.17 -35.28
C HIS A 351 7.53 41.34 -35.19
N GLU A 352 8.05 42.48 -34.70
CA GLU A 352 7.54 43.79 -35.06
C GLU A 352 8.19 44.23 -36.37
N HIS A 353 7.40 44.92 -37.21
CA HIS A 353 7.69 45.89 -38.28
C HIS A 353 6.62 45.65 -39.37
N GLY A 354 5.83 46.59 -39.85
CA GLY A 354 5.71 48.03 -39.65
C GLY A 354 4.56 48.52 -40.54
N ASP A 355 4.06 49.72 -40.27
CA ASP A 355 3.06 50.46 -41.04
C ASP A 355 3.17 50.31 -42.56
N HIS A 356 2.08 49.92 -43.23
CA HIS A 356 1.76 50.40 -44.58
C HIS A 356 0.23 50.41 -44.78
N ARG A 357 -0.33 51.63 -44.84
CA ARG A 357 -1.61 51.93 -45.49
C ARG A 357 -1.50 51.62 -46.98
N HIS A 358 -2.54 51.03 -47.58
CA HIS A 358 -3.01 51.35 -48.93
C HIS A 358 -4.44 50.81 -49.15
N ASP A 359 -5.36 51.74 -49.41
CA ASP A 359 -6.62 51.53 -50.15
C ASP A 359 -6.33 50.98 -51.56
N HIS A 360 -7.21 50.10 -52.07
CA HIS A 360 -7.96 50.23 -53.33
C HIS A 360 -8.48 48.88 -53.87
N ASP A 361 -9.80 48.88 -54.11
CA ASP A 361 -10.57 48.43 -55.29
C ASP A 361 -10.53 46.99 -55.84
N ASP A 362 -11.76 46.47 -55.97
CA ASP A 362 -12.39 45.77 -57.12
C ASP A 362 -11.64 44.65 -57.88
N HIS A 363 -12.20 43.43 -57.84
CA HIS A 363 -13.02 42.85 -58.93
C HIS A 363 -13.21 41.32 -58.80
N ASP A 364 -14.49 40.93 -58.73
CA ASP A 364 -15.19 39.93 -59.56
C ASP A 364 -14.84 38.42 -59.65
N HIS A 365 -15.95 37.65 -59.53
CA HIS A 365 -16.34 36.37 -60.16
C HIS A 365 -15.67 35.05 -59.66
N HIS A 366 -16.35 33.91 -59.47
CA HIS A 366 -17.57 33.37 -60.04
C HIS A 366 -18.14 32.17 -59.21
N HIS A 367 -19.43 31.92 -59.45
CA HIS A 367 -20.39 30.90 -59.01
C HIS A 367 -19.97 29.43 -58.77
N GLY A 368 -20.81 28.72 -57.98
CA GLY A 368 -20.96 27.26 -58.12
C GLY A 368 -21.84 26.50 -57.09
N HIS A 369 -23.16 26.73 -57.11
CA HIS A 369 -24.29 25.82 -56.81
C HIS A 369 -24.48 25.03 -55.49
N ASP A 370 -25.71 25.24 -54.98
CA ASP A 370 -26.57 24.44 -54.09
C ASP A 370 -26.66 22.94 -54.36
N HIS A 371 -26.93 22.15 -53.31
CA HIS A 371 -28.19 21.42 -53.21
C HIS A 371 -28.50 20.94 -51.78
N ALA A 372 -29.64 21.41 -51.27
CA ALA A 372 -30.35 20.91 -50.10
C ALA A 372 -31.10 19.60 -50.42
N GLY A 373 -31.32 18.79 -49.38
CA GLY A 373 -32.17 17.59 -49.43
C GLY A 373 -32.56 17.13 -48.03
N GLU A 374 -33.48 17.87 -47.38
CA GLU A 374 -34.28 17.36 -46.27
C GLU A 374 -35.31 16.33 -46.77
N GLY A 375 -35.54 15.28 -45.99
CA GLY A 375 -36.56 14.27 -46.26
C GLY A 375 -36.92 13.45 -45.02
N ARG A 376 -37.95 13.92 -44.31
CA ARG A 376 -38.63 13.40 -43.12
C ARG A 376 -39.00 11.89 -43.12
N HIS A 377 -39.00 11.34 -41.90
CA HIS A 377 -39.99 10.43 -41.27
C HIS A 377 -40.94 9.60 -42.15
N VAL A 378 -40.92 8.28 -41.92
CA VAL A 378 -42.03 7.51 -41.29
C VAL A 378 -41.42 6.50 -40.32
#